data_AF-A0A0G1HYN6-F1
#
_entry.id   AF-A0A0G1HYN6-F1
#
_cell.length_a   1.000
_cell.length_b   1.000
_cell.length_c   1.000
_cell.angle_alpha   90.00
_cell.angle_beta   90.00
_cell.angle_gamma   90.00
#
_symmetry.space_group_name_H-M   'P 1'
#
loop_
_entity.id
_entity.type
_entity.pdbx_description
1 polymer ?
#
loop_
_entity_poly.entity_id
_entity_poly.type
_entity_poly.pdbx_seq_one_letter_code
_entity_poly.pdbx_strand_id
1 'polypeptide(L)'
;MKDLWSDFGVKPGVTVEELDRSYVLRRSKVKGSHKNLRLAWKILRDPYAAAAYDNYKQVRSVIEAGFFDDEVEPENYKSERNDLNWLTTPFQKIINNIHDLDSDTIGQFQETPPVVLLSTGAFSPIHQGHLMMMENAKKELENRGRTVLGGYISPSHDKYVFGKYKDVLFLDTSHRLRLCEKAVAHSDWLMSDPWEARFNDVPITYTDVITRLEAYLAKHLHVNFPVVVFYVFGGDNAPFARLFAKKGGCVCIKRPSHEDSLVSINHDPLITRNNNILIVDAFYDQPNISSTEIRNGTKEGLASIDELLKEWHHQYPKASENKQKYIYAIRNDSRYATKIWQKKAKEIDLTLATIEFMDKFCRSLEFDFSNCSPPDTPMSVKPTLIDLNEQQGYVTEMERNGPIINLDACTHSDTKLDFSRHFGLCDGQSRWEHLVSRPGRKAISDQFLAIKPGEYDLVDDDIATGFTIKTILELAPKEIKINKRIGLLQMYLDKHNDQINPKGDKELLDIVDLRDFLVGSLDSGLVVSMPTGEIIRAPYLLPYVSLVSRGMIPPSVELSVSMQIWKLNVTFHNYLKSEILLEDSDPSFIKLMKYIGFDDKTKMVDICRWHLNRLQKLAFK
;
A
#
# COMPACT_ATOMS: atom_id res chain seq x y z
N MET A 1 -22.07 12.34 39.48
CA MET A 1 -20.78 11.66 39.21
C MET A 1 -19.72 12.75 39.16
N LYS A 2 -18.53 12.55 39.74
CA LYS A 2 -17.42 13.48 39.51
C LYS A 2 -17.06 13.44 38.02
N ASP A 3 -16.72 14.59 37.46
CA ASP A 3 -16.27 14.73 36.08
C ASP A 3 -14.94 14.00 35.87
N LEU A 4 -14.71 13.41 34.70
CA LEU A 4 -13.54 12.56 34.45
C LEU A 4 -12.22 13.31 34.69
N TRP A 5 -12.12 14.60 34.34
CA TRP A 5 -10.91 15.38 34.59
C TRP A 5 -10.58 15.46 36.08
N SER A 6 -11.60 15.66 36.91
CA SER A 6 -11.49 15.65 38.37
C SER A 6 -11.10 14.26 38.91
N ASP A 7 -11.60 13.21 38.25
CA ASP A 7 -11.20 11.82 38.49
C ASP A 7 -9.80 11.49 37.96
N PHE A 8 -9.11 12.42 37.32
CA PHE A 8 -7.66 12.37 37.10
C PHE A 8 -6.91 13.46 37.90
N GLY A 9 -7.61 14.33 38.63
CA GLY A 9 -6.98 15.42 39.38
C GLY A 9 -6.27 16.43 38.47
N VAL A 10 -6.74 16.52 37.23
CA VAL A 10 -6.27 17.46 36.20
C VAL A 10 -7.45 18.33 35.72
N LYS A 11 -7.17 19.35 34.92
CA LYS A 11 -8.19 20.21 34.31
C LYS A 11 -8.28 19.93 32.80
N PRO A 12 -9.40 20.26 32.13
CA PRO A 12 -9.45 20.24 30.67
C PRO A 12 -8.30 21.08 30.07
N GLY A 13 -7.67 20.56 29.01
CA GLY A 13 -6.56 21.24 28.31
C GLY A 13 -5.16 20.97 28.86
N VAL A 14 -4.99 20.05 29.81
CA VAL A 14 -3.65 19.56 30.20
C VAL A 14 -2.92 18.89 29.04
N THR A 15 -1.60 18.85 29.13
CA THR A 15 -0.77 18.12 28.16
C THR A 15 -1.02 16.60 28.25
N VAL A 16 -0.75 15.90 27.15
CA VAL A 16 -0.85 14.43 27.11
C VAL A 16 0.08 13.81 28.16
N GLU A 17 1.27 14.35 28.34
CA GLU A 17 2.28 13.87 29.30
C GLU A 17 1.84 14.07 30.77
N GLU A 18 1.11 15.14 31.07
CA GLU A 18 0.52 15.35 32.40
C GLU A 18 -0.62 14.36 32.66
N LEU A 19 -1.48 14.14 31.68
CA LEU A 19 -2.58 13.19 31.77
C LEU A 19 -2.07 11.75 31.92
N ASP A 20 -1.07 11.36 31.13
CA ASP A 20 -0.43 10.03 31.18
C ASP A 20 0.21 9.78 32.56
N ARG A 21 0.94 10.77 33.10
CA ARG A 21 1.50 10.68 34.47
C ARG A 21 0.42 10.48 35.53
N SER A 22 -0.69 11.22 35.43
CA SER A 22 -1.80 11.06 36.36
C SER A 22 -2.44 9.67 36.29
N TYR A 23 -2.66 9.19 35.07
CA TYR A 23 -3.21 7.85 34.85
C TYR A 23 -2.31 6.77 35.45
N VAL A 24 -0.99 6.81 35.21
CA VAL A 24 -0.04 5.84 35.76
C VAL A 24 -0.06 5.83 37.29
N LEU A 25 -0.09 7.01 37.93
CA LEU A 25 -0.15 7.16 39.39
C LEU A 25 -1.47 6.64 40.00
N ARG A 26 -2.58 6.72 39.26
CA ARG A 26 -3.87 6.20 39.71
C ARG A 26 -3.98 4.71 39.49
N ARG A 27 -3.57 4.22 38.31
CA ARG A 27 -3.52 2.80 37.94
C ARG A 27 -2.74 2.00 38.97
N SER A 28 -1.60 2.50 39.45
CA SER A 28 -0.77 1.82 40.46
C SER A 28 -1.44 1.60 41.82
N LYS A 29 -2.60 2.25 42.06
CA LYS A 29 -3.37 2.15 43.31
C LYS A 29 -4.63 1.27 43.16
N VAL A 30 -4.99 0.89 41.93
CA VAL A 30 -6.17 0.05 41.66
C VAL A 30 -5.85 -1.41 41.94
N LYS A 31 -6.72 -2.10 42.69
CA LYS A 31 -6.66 -3.56 42.84
C LYS A 31 -7.60 -4.21 41.82
N GLY A 32 -7.07 -5.10 40.98
CA GLY A 32 -7.85 -5.80 39.95
C GLY A 32 -7.89 -5.04 38.62
N SER A 33 -8.96 -5.27 37.82
CA SER A 33 -9.07 -4.69 36.48
C SER A 33 -9.22 -3.16 36.51
N HIS A 34 -8.42 -2.47 35.71
CA HIS A 34 -8.45 -1.02 35.53
C HIS A 34 -9.05 -0.58 34.19
N LYS A 35 -9.83 -1.46 33.52
CA LYS A 35 -10.42 -1.19 32.19
C LYS A 35 -11.21 0.13 32.13
N ASN A 36 -12.07 0.39 33.11
CA ASN A 36 -12.85 1.64 33.15
C ASN A 36 -11.96 2.88 33.35
N LEU A 37 -10.88 2.74 34.14
CA LEU A 37 -9.91 3.82 34.34
C LEU A 37 -9.14 4.08 33.04
N ARG A 38 -8.73 3.02 32.31
CA ARG A 38 -8.04 3.16 31.03
C ARG A 38 -8.94 3.79 29.97
N LEU A 39 -10.19 3.35 29.86
CA LEU A 39 -11.15 3.95 28.95
C LEU A 39 -11.35 5.45 29.26
N ALA A 40 -11.50 5.81 30.52
CA ALA A 40 -11.62 7.22 30.92
C ALA A 40 -10.38 8.03 30.54
N TRP A 41 -9.17 7.52 30.80
CA TRP A 41 -7.92 8.15 30.38
C TRP A 41 -7.84 8.30 28.85
N LYS A 42 -8.17 7.27 28.08
CA LYS A 42 -8.19 7.31 26.62
C LYS A 42 -9.16 8.36 26.08
N ILE A 43 -10.36 8.43 26.63
CA ILE A 43 -11.35 9.45 26.26
C ILE A 43 -10.78 10.85 26.47
N LEU A 44 -10.14 11.11 27.61
CA LEU A 44 -9.54 12.41 27.90
C LEU A 44 -8.29 12.73 27.07
N ARG A 45 -7.59 11.68 26.61
CA ARG A 45 -6.35 11.79 25.83
C ARG A 45 -6.62 12.05 24.35
N ASP A 46 -7.70 11.50 23.80
CA ASP A 46 -8.09 11.73 22.41
C ASP A 46 -8.81 13.09 22.26
N PRO A 47 -8.37 13.98 21.35
CA PRO A 47 -8.91 15.33 21.26
C PRO A 47 -10.37 15.40 20.81
N TYR A 48 -10.87 14.44 20.03
CA TYR A 48 -12.26 14.37 19.59
C TYR A 48 -13.15 13.81 20.72
N ALA A 49 -12.70 12.71 21.33
CA ALA A 49 -13.41 12.05 22.43
C ALA A 49 -13.49 12.94 23.68
N ALA A 50 -12.42 13.64 24.03
CA ALA A 50 -12.38 14.57 25.17
C ALA A 50 -13.36 15.73 24.94
N ALA A 51 -13.37 16.30 23.73
CA ALA A 51 -14.26 17.38 23.37
C ALA A 51 -15.74 16.96 23.40
N ALA A 52 -16.05 15.76 22.91
CA ALA A 52 -17.39 15.19 23.01
C ALA A 52 -17.77 14.92 24.48
N TYR A 53 -16.88 14.31 25.27
CA TYR A 53 -17.12 14.10 26.70
C TYR A 53 -17.42 15.41 27.42
N ASP A 54 -16.69 16.49 27.11
CA ASP A 54 -16.92 17.79 27.74
C ASP A 54 -18.27 18.42 27.40
N ASN A 55 -18.84 18.09 26.24
CA ASN A 55 -20.16 18.57 25.83
C ASN A 55 -21.30 17.74 26.46
N TYR A 56 -21.19 16.41 26.42
CA TYR A 56 -22.28 15.52 26.84
C TYR A 56 -22.20 15.10 28.30
N LYS A 57 -21.00 15.20 28.91
CA LYS A 57 -20.66 14.76 30.28
C LYS A 57 -21.04 13.30 30.56
N GLN A 58 -21.06 12.47 29.51
CA GLN A 58 -21.44 11.06 29.55
C GLN A 58 -20.46 10.22 28.73
N VAL A 59 -19.80 9.25 29.39
CA VAL A 59 -18.93 8.27 28.73
C VAL A 59 -19.70 7.47 27.67
N ARG A 60 -20.97 7.15 27.95
CA ARG A 60 -21.84 6.42 27.04
C ARG A 60 -21.99 7.12 25.68
N SER A 61 -22.12 8.45 25.65
CA SER A 61 -22.25 9.21 24.41
C SER A 61 -21.01 9.10 23.52
N VAL A 62 -19.83 8.96 24.12
CA VAL A 62 -18.54 8.79 23.44
C VAL A 62 -18.38 7.36 22.91
N ILE A 63 -18.79 6.35 23.68
CA ILE A 63 -18.78 4.94 23.25
C ILE A 63 -19.78 4.70 22.11
N GLU A 64 -21.00 5.23 22.22
CA GLU A 64 -22.02 5.14 21.17
C GLU A 64 -21.55 5.83 19.88
N ALA A 65 -20.69 6.85 20.00
CA ALA A 65 -20.05 7.49 18.88
C ALA A 65 -18.87 6.69 18.29
N GLY A 66 -18.70 5.42 18.65
CA GLY A 66 -17.71 4.52 18.05
C GLY A 66 -16.33 4.51 18.70
N PHE A 67 -16.13 5.27 19.78
CA PHE A 67 -14.87 5.24 20.53
C PHE A 67 -14.77 3.97 21.39
N PHE A 68 -13.58 3.38 21.47
CA PHE A 68 -13.35 2.15 22.22
C PHE A 68 -11.99 2.14 22.93
N ASP A 69 -11.85 1.25 23.92
CA ASP A 69 -10.57 0.98 24.59
C ASP A 69 -9.76 0.00 23.76
N ASP A 70 -8.71 0.48 23.09
CA ASP A 70 -7.78 -0.36 22.30
C ASP A 70 -6.78 -1.18 23.15
N GLU A 71 -6.88 -1.07 24.48
CA GLU A 71 -6.04 -1.78 25.46
C GLU A 71 -4.57 -1.35 25.53
N VAL A 72 -4.15 -0.33 24.77
CA VAL A 72 -2.81 0.25 24.84
C VAL A 72 -2.64 1.12 26.07
N GLU A 73 -1.59 0.84 26.82
CA GLU A 73 -1.13 1.60 27.99
C GLU A 73 -0.15 2.72 27.57
N PRO A 74 0.02 3.81 28.35
CA PRO A 74 0.90 4.93 27.99
C PRO A 74 2.33 4.51 27.64
N GLU A 75 2.91 3.57 28.39
CA GLU A 75 4.24 3.00 28.13
C GLU A 75 4.35 2.28 26.78
N ASN A 76 3.22 1.87 26.21
CA ASN A 76 3.12 1.16 24.93
C ASN A 76 2.60 2.06 23.79
N TYR A 77 2.32 3.35 24.04
CA TYR A 77 2.14 4.34 22.97
C TYR A 77 3.50 4.59 22.30
N LYS A 78 3.86 3.68 21.40
CA LYS A 78 5.13 3.65 20.69
C LYS A 78 5.31 4.92 19.86
N SER A 79 6.48 5.55 19.97
CA SER A 79 6.88 6.69 19.12
C SER A 79 6.75 6.38 17.62
N GLU A 80 6.95 5.11 17.27
CA GLU A 80 6.97 4.62 15.89
C GLU A 80 5.59 4.62 15.23
N ARG A 81 4.49 4.57 15.99
CA ARG A 81 3.12 4.67 15.46
C ARG A 81 2.86 6.05 14.85
N ASN A 82 3.52 7.07 15.40
CA ASN A 82 3.45 8.45 14.93
C ASN A 82 4.65 8.82 14.05
N ASP A 83 5.51 7.85 13.69
CA ASP A 83 6.63 8.12 12.81
C ASP A 83 6.13 8.29 11.37
N LEU A 84 5.93 9.55 11.00
CA LEU A 84 5.52 9.92 9.66
C LEU A 84 6.61 9.63 8.61
N ASN A 85 7.87 9.38 8.98
CA ASN A 85 8.87 8.95 7.98
C ASN A 85 8.65 7.51 7.49
N TRP A 86 7.84 6.72 8.19
CA TRP A 86 7.45 5.39 7.74
C TRP A 86 6.35 5.51 6.68
N LEU A 87 6.77 5.47 5.42
CA LEU A 87 5.87 5.63 4.28
C LEU A 87 4.96 4.41 4.16
N THR A 88 3.68 4.59 4.48
CA THR A 88 2.68 3.52 4.46
C THR A 88 1.36 3.93 3.81
N THR A 89 1.17 5.20 3.52
CA THR A 89 -0.10 5.71 3.00
C THR A 89 0.13 6.29 1.61
N PRO A 90 -0.62 5.84 0.61
CA PRO A 90 -0.49 6.34 -0.75
C PRO A 90 -0.98 7.79 -0.82
N PHE A 91 -0.39 8.61 -1.70
CA PHE A 91 -0.73 10.03 -1.85
C PHE A 91 -0.85 10.46 -3.31
N GLN A 92 -0.58 9.55 -4.26
CA GLN A 92 -0.36 9.90 -5.66
C GLN A 92 -1.58 10.52 -6.31
N LYS A 93 -2.80 10.00 -6.03
CA LYS A 93 -4.03 10.56 -6.58
C LYS A 93 -4.32 11.98 -6.09
N ILE A 94 -3.99 12.27 -4.83
CA ILE A 94 -4.10 13.63 -4.27
C ILE A 94 -3.12 14.57 -4.97
N ILE A 95 -1.87 14.16 -5.14
CA ILE A 95 -0.85 14.96 -5.83
C ILE A 95 -1.28 15.24 -7.28
N ASN A 96 -1.75 14.23 -8.00
CA ASN A 96 -2.24 14.39 -9.38
C ASN A 96 -3.41 15.39 -9.43
N ASN A 97 -4.39 15.25 -8.53
CA ASN A 97 -5.52 16.18 -8.47
C ASN A 97 -5.08 17.61 -8.12
N ILE A 98 -4.07 17.80 -7.26
CA ILE A 98 -3.50 19.14 -7.00
C ILE A 98 -2.86 19.72 -8.25
N HIS A 99 -2.12 18.91 -9.02
CA HIS A 99 -1.48 19.34 -10.27
C HIS A 99 -2.47 19.75 -11.36
N ASP A 100 -3.66 19.16 -11.38
CA ASP A 100 -4.71 19.46 -12.36
C ASP A 100 -5.53 20.72 -12.02
N LEU A 101 -5.34 21.31 -10.83
CA LEU A 101 -6.04 22.52 -10.41
C LEU A 101 -5.38 23.80 -10.94
N ASP A 102 -6.22 24.78 -11.29
CA ASP A 102 -5.77 26.11 -11.67
C ASP A 102 -5.31 26.95 -10.45
N SER A 103 -4.52 27.99 -10.73
CA SER A 103 -3.96 28.86 -9.70
C SER A 103 -5.00 29.63 -8.90
N ASP A 104 -6.15 29.97 -9.50
CA ASP A 104 -7.20 30.73 -8.84
C ASP A 104 -7.95 29.87 -7.82
N THR A 105 -8.17 28.59 -8.15
CA THR A 105 -8.69 27.59 -7.22
C THR A 105 -7.72 27.37 -6.05
N ILE A 106 -6.43 27.17 -6.33
CA ILE A 106 -5.41 26.99 -5.27
C ILE A 106 -5.30 28.25 -4.39
N GLY A 107 -5.46 29.44 -4.97
CA GLY A 107 -5.42 30.72 -4.25
C GLY A 107 -6.47 30.84 -3.13
N GLN A 108 -7.60 30.12 -3.24
CA GLN A 108 -8.69 30.15 -2.26
C GLN A 108 -8.45 29.21 -1.06
N PHE A 109 -7.47 28.31 -1.14
CA PHE A 109 -7.28 27.24 -0.15
C PHE A 109 -6.79 27.70 1.22
N GLN A 110 -6.32 28.93 1.36
CA GLN A 110 -6.05 29.50 2.69
C GLN A 110 -7.33 29.78 3.48
N GLU A 111 -8.36 30.29 2.79
CA GLU A 111 -9.63 30.70 3.39
C GLU A 111 -10.62 29.52 3.42
N THR A 112 -10.60 28.71 2.37
CA THR A 112 -11.46 27.53 2.21
C THR A 112 -10.59 26.30 1.97
N PRO A 113 -10.03 25.69 3.05
CA PRO A 113 -9.13 24.56 2.92
C PRO A 113 -9.73 23.40 2.11
N PRO A 114 -9.00 22.80 1.18
CA PRO A 114 -9.48 21.63 0.47
C PRO A 114 -9.62 20.43 1.41
N VAL A 115 -10.47 19.50 1.01
CA VAL A 115 -10.90 18.36 1.81
C VAL A 115 -10.30 17.06 1.28
N VAL A 116 -9.88 16.19 2.19
CA VAL A 116 -9.64 14.77 1.93
C VAL A 116 -10.67 13.95 2.71
N LEU A 117 -11.31 13.00 2.03
CA LEU A 117 -12.31 12.14 2.67
C LEU A 117 -11.68 10.89 3.28
N LEU A 118 -12.16 10.45 4.43
CA LEU A 118 -11.71 9.21 5.07
C LEU A 118 -12.91 8.39 5.52
N SER A 119 -12.93 7.11 5.17
CA SER A 119 -13.87 6.14 5.71
C SER A 119 -13.09 4.96 6.29
N THR A 120 -13.34 4.63 7.56
CA THR A 120 -12.80 3.42 8.18
C THR A 120 -13.88 2.37 8.35
N GLY A 121 -13.48 1.10 8.40
CA GLY A 121 -14.44 0.01 8.55
C GLY A 121 -13.84 -1.37 8.35
N ALA A 122 -14.66 -2.39 8.58
CA ALA A 122 -14.22 -3.77 8.37
C ALA A 122 -13.86 -4.03 6.90
N PHE A 123 -14.66 -3.52 5.96
CA PHE A 123 -14.54 -3.79 4.51
C PHE A 123 -14.28 -5.27 4.21
N SER A 124 -15.13 -6.13 4.77
CA SER A 124 -14.97 -7.59 4.72
C SER A 124 -16.13 -8.31 4.02
N PRO A 125 -16.24 -8.25 2.68
CA PRO A 125 -15.42 -7.47 1.77
C PRO A 125 -15.97 -6.04 1.58
N ILE A 126 -15.15 -5.18 0.97
CA ILE A 126 -15.63 -3.93 0.35
C ILE A 126 -16.68 -4.26 -0.73
N HIS A 127 -17.60 -3.32 -1.00
CA HIS A 127 -18.66 -3.48 -1.98
C HIS A 127 -19.15 -2.11 -2.48
N GLN A 128 -19.99 -2.09 -3.50
CA GLN A 128 -20.41 -0.87 -4.18
C GLN A 128 -21.05 0.17 -3.24
N GLY A 129 -21.85 -0.26 -2.25
CA GLY A 129 -22.40 0.66 -1.24
C GLY A 129 -21.35 1.47 -0.46
N HIS A 130 -20.13 0.94 -0.24
CA HIS A 130 -19.04 1.71 0.38
C HIS A 130 -18.49 2.78 -0.57
N LEU A 131 -18.31 2.44 -1.85
CA LEU A 131 -17.81 3.37 -2.86
C LEU A 131 -18.84 4.49 -3.10
N MET A 132 -20.11 4.13 -3.24
CA MET A 132 -21.18 5.11 -3.42
C MET A 132 -21.34 6.04 -2.22
N MET A 133 -21.11 5.56 -0.99
CA MET A 133 -21.09 6.42 0.19
C MET A 133 -20.01 7.51 0.07
N MET A 134 -18.81 7.15 -0.41
CA MET A 134 -17.74 8.12 -0.65
C MET A 134 -18.08 9.09 -1.79
N GLU A 135 -18.65 8.60 -2.89
CA GLU A 135 -19.07 9.46 -4.03
C GLU A 135 -20.17 10.46 -3.65
N ASN A 136 -21.15 10.04 -2.83
CA ASN A 136 -22.17 10.97 -2.31
C ASN A 136 -21.56 12.06 -1.42
N ALA A 137 -20.61 11.68 -0.56
CA ALA A 137 -19.94 12.63 0.31
C ALA A 137 -19.09 13.64 -0.46
N LYS A 138 -18.35 13.18 -1.49
CA LYS A 138 -17.60 14.04 -2.40
C LYS A 138 -18.53 15.05 -3.08
N LYS A 139 -19.60 14.55 -3.71
CA LYS A 139 -20.58 15.38 -4.42
C LYS A 139 -21.24 16.42 -3.52
N GLU A 140 -21.62 16.06 -2.29
CA GLU A 140 -22.22 17.02 -1.35
C GLU A 140 -21.26 18.17 -1.03
N LEU A 141 -20.00 17.85 -0.76
CA LEU A 141 -18.99 18.85 -0.43
C LEU A 141 -18.72 19.76 -1.63
N GLU A 142 -18.59 19.19 -2.83
CA GLU A 142 -18.41 19.95 -4.08
C GLU A 142 -19.59 20.87 -4.39
N ASN A 143 -20.84 20.39 -4.20
CA ASN A 143 -22.05 21.21 -4.35
C ASN A 143 -22.08 22.40 -3.37
N ARG A 144 -21.38 22.29 -2.24
CA ARG A 144 -21.21 23.36 -1.24
C ARG A 144 -20.00 24.25 -1.51
N GLY A 145 -19.35 24.10 -2.66
CA GLY A 145 -18.18 24.89 -3.05
C GLY A 145 -16.89 24.47 -2.35
N ARG A 146 -16.80 23.24 -1.82
CA ARG A 146 -15.55 22.71 -1.26
C ARG A 146 -14.82 21.89 -2.33
N THR A 147 -13.50 22.02 -2.40
CA THR A 147 -12.68 21.17 -3.27
C THR A 147 -12.30 19.88 -2.55
N VAL A 148 -12.58 18.72 -3.15
CA VAL A 148 -12.15 17.41 -2.64
C VAL A 148 -10.92 16.96 -3.43
N LEU A 149 -9.77 16.84 -2.77
CA LEU A 149 -8.51 16.45 -3.42
C LEU A 149 -8.35 14.94 -3.56
N GLY A 150 -9.05 14.17 -2.74
CA GLY A 150 -8.94 12.72 -2.73
C GLY A 150 -9.67 12.10 -1.55
N GLY A 151 -9.59 10.77 -1.43
CA GLY A 151 -10.16 10.07 -0.31
C GLY A 151 -9.56 8.69 -0.07
N TYR A 152 -9.78 8.19 1.14
CA TYR A 152 -9.22 6.94 1.63
C TYR A 152 -10.31 5.99 2.13
N ILE A 153 -10.25 4.76 1.63
CA ILE A 153 -10.83 3.60 2.28
C ILE A 153 -9.75 3.02 3.21
N SER A 154 -9.99 3.01 4.52
CA SER A 154 -9.03 2.55 5.52
C SER A 154 -9.57 1.31 6.24
N PRO A 155 -9.16 0.09 5.85
CA PRO A 155 -9.59 -1.11 6.54
C PRO A 155 -9.13 -1.15 8.00
N SER A 156 -10.02 -1.62 8.86
CA SER A 156 -9.74 -1.75 10.29
C SER A 156 -8.87 -2.94 10.61
N HIS A 157 -8.17 -2.86 11.74
CA HIS A 157 -7.30 -3.91 12.24
C HIS A 157 -8.05 -5.23 12.51
N ASP A 158 -7.40 -6.35 12.19
CA ASP A 158 -7.96 -7.71 12.31
C ASP A 158 -8.57 -8.00 13.68
N LYS A 159 -7.86 -7.74 14.79
CA LYS A 159 -8.38 -7.92 16.16
C LYS A 159 -9.72 -7.22 16.41
N TYR A 160 -9.97 -6.06 15.78
CA TYR A 160 -11.26 -5.35 15.88
C TYR A 160 -12.35 -6.02 15.03
N VAL A 161 -11.98 -6.51 13.85
CA VAL A 161 -12.91 -7.19 12.94
C VAL A 161 -13.24 -8.61 13.43
N PHE A 162 -12.30 -9.30 14.07
CA PHE A 162 -12.45 -10.68 14.58
C PHE A 162 -13.64 -10.84 15.51
N GLY A 163 -13.86 -9.89 16.41
CA GLY A 163 -15.03 -9.90 17.30
C GLY A 163 -16.37 -9.77 16.59
N LYS A 164 -16.38 -9.47 15.28
CA LYS A 164 -17.59 -9.30 14.45
C LYS A 164 -17.91 -10.52 13.59
N TYR A 165 -16.99 -11.48 13.43
CA TYR A 165 -17.28 -12.71 12.70
C TYR A 165 -18.01 -13.72 13.60
N LYS A 166 -19.07 -14.32 13.07
CA LYS A 166 -19.89 -15.34 13.73
C LYS A 166 -20.06 -16.57 12.80
N ASP A 167 -18.96 -17.08 12.24
CA ASP A 167 -18.90 -18.34 11.43
C ASP A 167 -19.02 -18.22 9.89
N VAL A 168 -18.51 -17.15 9.26
CA VAL A 168 -18.58 -16.91 7.80
C VAL A 168 -17.21 -16.61 7.18
N LEU A 169 -17.08 -16.69 5.83
CA LEU A 169 -15.88 -16.42 5.03
C LEU A 169 -14.97 -15.38 5.68
N PHE A 170 -13.83 -15.84 6.18
CA PHE A 170 -12.88 -15.02 6.89
C PHE A 170 -11.94 -14.33 5.90
N LEU A 171 -11.81 -13.01 6.02
CA LEU A 171 -10.86 -12.22 5.24
C LEU A 171 -9.93 -11.50 6.23
N ASP A 172 -8.64 -11.81 6.17
CA ASP A 172 -7.62 -11.15 6.98
C ASP A 172 -7.31 -9.74 6.44
N THR A 173 -6.40 -9.04 7.09
CA THR A 173 -5.92 -7.71 6.67
C THR A 173 -5.48 -7.69 5.21
N SER A 174 -4.71 -8.68 4.78
CA SER A 174 -4.16 -8.72 3.42
C SER A 174 -5.24 -8.94 2.38
N HIS A 175 -6.20 -9.85 2.62
CA HIS A 175 -7.32 -10.04 1.69
C HIS A 175 -8.20 -8.79 1.60
N ARG A 176 -8.51 -8.16 2.74
CA ARG A 176 -9.36 -6.95 2.75
C ARG A 176 -8.68 -5.79 2.06
N LEU A 177 -7.38 -5.58 2.29
CA LEU A 177 -6.60 -4.56 1.58
C LEU A 177 -6.57 -4.82 0.08
N ARG A 178 -6.28 -6.05 -0.34
CA ARG A 178 -6.27 -6.41 -1.75
C ARG A 178 -7.61 -6.12 -2.44
N LEU A 179 -8.72 -6.42 -1.76
CA LEU A 179 -10.05 -6.13 -2.30
C LEU A 179 -10.33 -4.63 -2.36
N CYS A 180 -9.91 -3.86 -1.34
CA CYS A 180 -10.04 -2.40 -1.35
C CYS A 180 -9.21 -1.76 -2.46
N GLU A 181 -7.95 -2.16 -2.61
CA GLU A 181 -7.03 -1.70 -3.68
C GLU A 181 -7.61 -1.94 -5.06
N LYS A 182 -8.13 -3.15 -5.32
CA LYS A 182 -8.78 -3.43 -6.61
C LYS A 182 -10.06 -2.61 -6.79
N ALA A 183 -10.89 -2.46 -5.76
CA ALA A 183 -12.13 -1.70 -5.84
C ALA A 183 -11.91 -0.21 -6.15
N VAL A 184 -10.78 0.36 -5.73
CA VAL A 184 -10.42 1.77 -6.01
C VAL A 184 -9.47 1.95 -7.18
N ALA A 185 -9.02 0.86 -7.85
CA ALA A 185 -8.01 0.91 -8.90
C ALA A 185 -8.38 1.78 -10.11
N HIS A 186 -9.68 1.90 -10.41
CA HIS A 186 -10.20 2.72 -11.50
C HIS A 186 -10.71 4.10 -11.07
N SER A 187 -10.72 4.40 -9.76
CA SER A 187 -11.03 5.75 -9.27
C SER A 187 -9.82 6.67 -9.49
N ASP A 188 -10.07 7.91 -9.88
CA ASP A 188 -9.06 8.98 -9.98
C ASP A 188 -8.78 9.67 -8.65
N TRP A 189 -9.61 9.44 -7.62
CA TRP A 189 -9.54 10.19 -6.35
C TRP A 189 -9.49 9.31 -5.09
N LEU A 190 -10.00 8.07 -5.14
CA LEU A 190 -9.99 7.13 -4.01
C LEU A 190 -8.75 6.25 -3.96
N MET A 191 -8.19 6.06 -2.77
CA MET A 191 -7.09 5.14 -2.49
C MET A 191 -7.43 4.22 -1.30
N SER A 192 -6.72 3.09 -1.19
CA SER A 192 -6.79 2.21 -0.03
C SER A 192 -5.64 2.55 0.92
N ASP A 193 -5.91 2.92 2.17
CA ASP A 193 -4.87 3.20 3.17
C ASP A 193 -4.62 1.96 4.04
N PRO A 194 -3.45 1.29 3.93
CA PRO A 194 -3.14 0.11 4.72
C PRO A 194 -2.73 0.42 6.15
N TRP A 195 -2.52 1.69 6.53
CA TRP A 195 -1.94 2.05 7.83
C TRP A 195 -2.72 1.46 9.00
N GLU A 196 -4.05 1.65 9.05
CA GLU A 196 -4.90 1.16 10.14
C GLU A 196 -4.87 -0.37 10.31
N ALA A 197 -5.03 -1.13 9.22
CA ALA A 197 -5.11 -2.59 9.31
C ALA A 197 -3.75 -3.29 9.46
N ARG A 198 -2.74 -2.79 8.75
CA ARG A 198 -1.47 -3.50 8.55
C ARG A 198 -0.35 -2.96 9.43
N PHE A 199 -0.25 -1.65 9.59
CA PHE A 199 0.91 -0.99 10.21
C PHE A 199 0.66 -0.56 11.65
N ASN A 200 -0.31 -1.19 12.32
CA ASN A 200 -0.57 -1.09 13.75
C ASN A 200 -0.60 -2.50 14.35
N ASP A 201 -0.12 -2.65 15.59
CA ASP A 201 -0.08 -3.92 16.36
C ASP A 201 -1.35 -4.19 17.18
N VAL A 202 -2.18 -3.15 17.30
CA VAL A 202 -3.48 -3.16 17.97
C VAL A 202 -4.54 -2.49 17.10
N PRO A 203 -5.84 -2.72 17.36
CA PRO A 203 -6.90 -1.84 16.90
C PRO A 203 -6.65 -0.39 17.28
N ILE A 204 -7.12 0.54 16.44
CA ILE A 204 -6.99 1.96 16.69
C ILE A 204 -8.31 2.66 16.41
N THR A 205 -8.55 3.76 17.09
CA THR A 205 -9.79 4.54 16.90
C THR A 205 -9.74 5.29 15.57
N TYR A 206 -10.89 5.51 14.95
CA TYR A 206 -10.95 6.25 13.68
C TYR A 206 -10.47 7.71 13.85
N THR A 207 -10.54 8.28 15.06
CA THR A 207 -10.01 9.60 15.40
C THR A 207 -8.48 9.64 15.45
N ASP A 208 -7.83 8.54 15.86
CA ASP A 208 -6.39 8.37 15.69
C ASP A 208 -6.00 8.29 14.21
N VAL A 209 -6.80 7.60 13.38
CA VAL A 209 -6.58 7.52 11.92
C VAL A 209 -6.68 8.90 11.30
N ILE A 210 -7.69 9.69 11.65
CA ILE A 210 -7.83 11.08 11.21
C ILE A 210 -6.60 11.90 11.62
N THR A 211 -6.24 11.88 12.91
CA THR A 211 -5.14 12.70 13.44
C THR A 211 -3.81 12.36 12.78
N ARG A 212 -3.51 11.07 12.58
CA ARG A 212 -2.30 10.65 11.89
C ARG A 212 -2.36 11.01 10.40
N LEU A 213 -3.49 10.84 9.73
CA LEU A 213 -3.64 11.16 8.31
C LEU A 213 -3.44 12.66 8.06
N GLU A 214 -4.04 13.53 8.88
CA GLU A 214 -3.82 14.98 8.81
C GLU A 214 -2.32 15.32 8.92
N ALA A 215 -1.63 14.75 9.91
CA ALA A 215 -0.20 14.99 10.11
C ALA A 215 0.65 14.43 8.96
N TYR A 216 0.29 13.24 8.43
CA TYR A 216 0.96 12.61 7.31
C TYR A 216 0.81 13.45 6.03
N LEU A 217 -0.40 13.87 5.69
CA LEU A 217 -0.65 14.72 4.52
C LEU A 217 0.07 16.08 4.63
N ALA A 218 0.00 16.72 5.81
CA ALA A 218 0.70 17.98 6.04
C ALA A 218 2.22 17.87 5.84
N LYS A 219 2.81 16.73 6.20
CA LYS A 219 4.24 16.47 6.01
C LYS A 219 4.59 16.18 4.56
N HIS A 220 3.81 15.34 3.89
CA HIS A 220 4.23 14.71 2.63
C HIS A 220 3.72 15.42 1.37
N LEU A 221 2.61 16.14 1.42
CA LEU A 221 2.09 16.85 0.24
C LEU A 221 2.93 18.09 -0.13
N HIS A 222 3.72 18.62 0.81
CA HIS A 222 4.55 19.82 0.63
C HIS A 222 3.79 21.03 0.03
N VAL A 223 2.50 21.15 0.35
CA VAL A 223 1.65 22.27 -0.05
C VAL A 223 1.73 23.42 0.95
N ASN A 224 1.48 24.64 0.49
CA ASN A 224 1.50 25.84 1.33
C ASN A 224 0.12 26.20 1.92
N PHE A 225 -0.90 25.36 1.70
CA PHE A 225 -2.25 25.52 2.25
C PHE A 225 -2.60 24.34 3.16
N PRO A 226 -3.47 24.55 4.16
CA PRO A 226 -3.94 23.46 5.01
C PRO A 226 -4.84 22.50 4.22
N VAL A 227 -4.75 21.20 4.52
CA VAL A 227 -5.68 20.18 4.04
C VAL A 227 -6.44 19.63 5.23
N VAL A 228 -7.77 19.56 5.13
CA VAL A 228 -8.61 19.07 6.23
C VAL A 228 -9.19 17.70 5.91
N VAL A 229 -9.31 16.84 6.92
CA VAL A 229 -9.90 15.51 6.75
C VAL A 229 -11.37 15.54 7.17
N PHE A 230 -12.26 15.10 6.27
CA PHE A 230 -13.66 14.86 6.58
C PHE A 230 -13.91 13.36 6.70
N TYR A 231 -14.47 12.95 7.83
CA TYR A 231 -14.78 11.55 8.08
C TYR A 231 -16.15 11.17 7.51
N VAL A 232 -16.23 10.09 6.75
CA VAL A 232 -17.43 9.66 6.02
C VAL A 232 -17.95 8.35 6.58
N PHE A 233 -19.25 8.29 6.89
CA PHE A 233 -19.89 7.10 7.42
C PHE A 233 -21.38 7.01 7.03
N GLY A 234 -21.93 5.81 7.11
CA GLY A 234 -23.36 5.55 6.84
C GLY A 234 -24.26 5.89 8.02
N GLY A 235 -25.54 6.11 7.76
CA GLY A 235 -26.56 6.45 8.76
C GLY A 235 -26.69 5.44 9.92
N ASP A 236 -26.29 4.19 9.72
CA ASP A 236 -26.17 3.18 10.77
C ASP A 236 -25.24 3.62 11.91
N ASN A 237 -24.22 4.44 11.61
CA ASN A 237 -23.26 4.99 12.56
C ASN A 237 -23.50 6.48 12.85
N ALA A 238 -24.73 6.98 12.65
CA ALA A 238 -25.11 8.37 12.92
C ALA A 238 -24.54 8.97 14.23
N PRO A 239 -24.53 8.26 15.38
CA PRO A 239 -23.96 8.78 16.62
C PRO A 239 -22.48 9.20 16.54
N PHE A 240 -21.71 8.73 15.54
CA PHE A 240 -20.30 9.10 15.36
C PHE A 240 -20.12 10.61 15.15
N ALA A 241 -21.16 11.30 14.65
CA ALA A 241 -21.20 12.75 14.52
C ALA A 241 -20.92 13.49 15.84
N ARG A 242 -21.21 12.89 17.00
CA ARG A 242 -20.97 13.49 18.32
C ARG A 242 -19.50 13.79 18.58
N LEU A 243 -18.56 13.01 18.00
CA LEU A 243 -17.13 13.27 18.14
C LEU A 243 -16.66 14.52 17.37
N PHE A 244 -17.44 14.98 16.39
CA PHE A 244 -17.11 16.12 15.54
C PHE A 244 -17.75 17.44 16.00
N ALA A 245 -18.48 17.43 17.12
CA ALA A 245 -19.21 18.59 17.65
C ALA A 245 -18.34 19.84 17.87
N LYS A 246 -17.02 19.69 18.04
CA LYS A 246 -16.07 20.78 18.24
C LYS A 246 -14.85 20.77 17.31
N LYS A 247 -14.49 19.62 16.74
CA LYS A 247 -13.25 19.44 15.98
C LYS A 247 -13.52 18.61 14.73
N GLY A 248 -12.86 19.00 13.62
CA GLY A 248 -12.93 18.32 12.34
C GLY A 248 -14.28 18.48 11.66
N GLY A 249 -14.48 17.70 10.59
CA GLY A 249 -15.73 17.61 9.88
C GLY A 249 -16.09 16.17 9.56
N CYS A 250 -17.38 15.93 9.34
CA CYS A 250 -17.85 14.62 8.93
C CYS A 250 -19.06 14.69 8.01
N VAL A 251 -19.25 13.64 7.23
CA VAL A 251 -20.39 13.43 6.34
C VAL A 251 -21.06 12.11 6.68
N CYS A 252 -22.30 12.19 7.15
CA CYS A 252 -23.17 11.04 7.39
C CYS A 252 -24.12 10.86 6.21
N ILE A 253 -24.00 9.77 5.47
CA ILE A 253 -24.90 9.44 4.36
C ILE A 253 -26.08 8.64 4.90
N LYS A 254 -27.29 9.21 4.81
CA LYS A 254 -28.52 8.56 5.28
C LYS A 254 -28.77 7.26 4.54
N ARG A 255 -29.35 6.28 5.25
CA ARG A 255 -29.77 4.99 4.71
C ARG A 255 -31.23 4.75 5.09
N PRO A 256 -32.13 4.40 4.15
CA PRO A 256 -33.54 4.19 4.45
C PRO A 256 -33.79 3.16 5.56
N SER A 257 -32.92 2.15 5.66
CA SER A 257 -33.01 1.09 6.66
C SER A 257 -32.54 1.47 8.07
N HIS A 258 -32.02 2.70 8.27
CA HIS A 258 -31.36 3.12 9.53
C HIS A 258 -31.79 4.53 9.97
N GLU A 259 -33.02 4.95 9.66
CA GLU A 259 -33.53 6.26 10.09
C GLU A 259 -33.60 6.42 11.62
N ASP A 260 -33.85 5.33 12.35
CA ASP A 260 -33.88 5.32 13.81
C ASP A 260 -32.55 5.78 14.45
N SER A 261 -31.41 5.42 13.84
CA SER A 261 -30.09 5.84 14.31
C SER A 261 -29.93 7.37 14.26
N LEU A 262 -30.56 8.03 13.27
CA LEU A 262 -30.52 9.49 13.09
C LEU A 262 -31.34 10.23 14.16
N VAL A 263 -32.38 9.62 14.73
CA VAL A 263 -33.24 10.25 15.75
C VAL A 263 -32.40 10.79 16.91
N SER A 264 -31.33 10.05 17.27
CA SER A 264 -30.43 10.38 18.38
C SER A 264 -29.53 11.61 18.14
N ILE A 265 -29.44 12.10 16.90
CA ILE A 265 -28.59 13.25 16.52
C ILE A 265 -29.38 14.37 15.82
N ASN A 266 -30.55 14.09 15.24
CA ASN A 266 -31.34 15.06 14.46
C ASN A 266 -31.84 16.26 15.28
N HIS A 267 -31.89 16.13 16.60
CA HIS A 267 -32.31 17.21 17.52
C HIS A 267 -31.16 17.74 18.38
N ASP A 268 -29.94 17.24 18.17
CA ASP A 268 -28.79 17.69 18.95
C ASP A 268 -28.32 19.06 18.43
N PRO A 269 -28.39 20.13 19.24
CA PRO A 269 -27.99 21.48 18.81
C PRO A 269 -26.50 21.59 18.50
N LEU A 270 -25.65 20.71 19.05
CA LEU A 270 -24.21 20.67 18.76
C LEU A 270 -23.91 20.09 17.37
N ILE A 271 -24.86 19.33 16.82
CA ILE A 271 -24.78 18.72 15.51
C ILE A 271 -25.50 19.59 14.49
N THR A 272 -26.78 19.88 14.71
CA THR A 272 -27.65 20.60 13.75
C THR A 272 -27.21 22.03 13.45
N ARG A 273 -26.44 22.68 14.33
CA ARG A 273 -25.92 24.04 14.12
C ARG A 273 -24.48 24.07 13.62
N ASN A 274 -23.85 22.90 13.42
CA ASN A 274 -22.45 22.82 13.04
C ASN A 274 -22.33 22.58 11.53
N ASN A 275 -21.80 23.58 10.82
CA ASN A 275 -21.64 23.52 9.36
C ASN A 275 -20.61 22.49 8.89
N ASN A 276 -19.77 21.95 9.79
CA ASN A 276 -18.81 20.90 9.47
C ASN A 276 -19.39 19.48 9.68
N ILE A 277 -20.64 19.36 10.15
CA ILE A 277 -21.33 18.08 10.28
C ILE A 277 -22.46 18.04 9.26
N LEU A 278 -22.29 17.21 8.23
CA LEU A 278 -23.25 17.09 7.14
C LEU A 278 -24.04 15.79 7.28
N ILE A 279 -25.37 15.88 7.32
CA ILE A 279 -26.27 14.73 7.25
C ILE A 279 -26.97 14.79 5.89
N VAL A 280 -26.67 13.82 5.02
CA VAL A 280 -26.87 13.94 3.58
C VAL A 280 -27.80 12.82 3.09
N ASP A 281 -28.83 13.18 2.34
CA ASP A 281 -29.62 12.21 1.57
C ASP A 281 -28.77 11.69 0.40
N ALA A 282 -28.84 10.38 0.12
CA ALA A 282 -28.07 9.82 -0.98
C ALA A 282 -28.56 10.40 -2.34
N PHE A 283 -27.65 10.97 -3.12
CA PHE A 283 -27.89 11.43 -4.50
C PHE A 283 -28.05 10.28 -5.49
N TYR A 284 -27.44 9.15 -5.18
CA TYR A 284 -27.44 7.95 -6.01
C TYR A 284 -28.15 6.80 -5.30
N ASP A 285 -28.87 5.97 -6.04
CA ASP A 285 -29.56 4.78 -5.51
C ASP A 285 -28.58 3.88 -4.77
N GLN A 286 -28.69 3.80 -3.44
CA GLN A 286 -27.79 2.97 -2.65
C GLN A 286 -28.19 1.50 -2.77
N PRO A 287 -27.27 0.60 -3.14
CA PRO A 287 -27.55 -0.82 -3.10
C PRO A 287 -27.82 -1.23 -1.63
N ASN A 288 -28.97 -1.86 -1.39
CA ASN A 288 -29.30 -2.39 -0.06
C ASN A 288 -28.55 -3.70 0.17
N ILE A 289 -27.26 -3.59 0.48
CA ILE A 289 -26.32 -4.70 0.54
C ILE A 289 -25.38 -4.51 1.72
N SER A 290 -25.14 -5.60 2.44
CA SER A 290 -24.16 -5.67 3.52
C SER A 290 -23.03 -6.66 3.22
N SER A 291 -21.84 -6.38 3.75
CA SER A 291 -20.74 -7.34 3.76
C SER A 291 -21.12 -8.68 4.39
N THR A 292 -22.07 -8.71 5.34
CA THR A 292 -22.56 -9.96 5.96
C THR A 292 -23.34 -10.81 4.97
N GLU A 293 -24.25 -10.21 4.20
CA GLU A 293 -24.98 -10.90 3.12
C GLU A 293 -24.03 -11.44 2.05
N ILE A 294 -23.02 -10.67 1.68
CA ILE A 294 -21.96 -11.10 0.76
C ILE A 294 -21.21 -12.33 1.29
N ARG A 295 -20.74 -12.29 2.54
CA ARG A 295 -20.04 -13.45 3.15
C ARG A 295 -20.93 -14.67 3.26
N ASN A 296 -22.22 -14.47 3.54
CA ASN A 296 -23.22 -15.54 3.63
C ASN A 296 -23.63 -16.09 2.25
N GLY A 297 -23.19 -15.48 1.16
CA GLY A 297 -23.51 -15.93 -0.19
C GLY A 297 -24.98 -15.71 -0.58
N THR A 298 -25.64 -14.67 -0.08
CA THR A 298 -27.02 -14.35 -0.53
C THR A 298 -27.00 -13.97 -2.00
N LYS A 299 -28.11 -14.20 -2.73
CA LYS A 299 -28.19 -13.92 -4.17
C LYS A 299 -27.91 -12.45 -4.49
N GLU A 300 -28.43 -11.55 -3.67
CA GLU A 300 -28.26 -10.09 -3.76
C GLU A 300 -26.82 -9.68 -3.40
N GLY A 301 -26.24 -10.30 -2.36
CA GLY A 301 -24.84 -10.12 -1.99
C GLY A 301 -23.91 -10.56 -3.12
N LEU A 302 -24.06 -11.80 -3.61
CA LEU A 302 -23.28 -12.37 -4.71
C LEU A 302 -23.45 -11.63 -6.04
N ALA A 303 -24.60 -11.00 -6.29
CA ALA A 303 -24.84 -10.19 -7.49
C ALA A 303 -24.11 -8.83 -7.47
N SER A 304 -23.74 -8.34 -6.28
CA SER A 304 -22.97 -7.09 -6.10
C SER A 304 -21.48 -7.28 -5.87
N ILE A 305 -21.08 -8.53 -5.71
CA ILE A 305 -19.71 -8.95 -5.84
C ILE A 305 -19.40 -8.90 -7.32
N ASP A 306 -18.76 -7.80 -7.71
CA ASP A 306 -18.26 -7.63 -9.06
C ASP A 306 -17.16 -8.65 -9.36
N GLU A 307 -16.64 -8.65 -10.59
CA GLU A 307 -15.47 -9.43 -11.04
C GLU A 307 -14.37 -9.60 -9.97
N LEU A 308 -14.16 -8.64 -9.07
CA LEU A 308 -13.27 -8.66 -7.89
C LEU A 308 -13.09 -10.01 -7.17
N LEU A 309 -14.15 -10.66 -6.66
CA LEU A 309 -14.00 -11.97 -6.00
C LEU A 309 -13.94 -13.11 -7.01
N LYS A 310 -14.55 -12.97 -8.20
CA LYS A 310 -14.43 -13.96 -9.28
C LYS A 310 -13.00 -14.02 -9.81
N GLU A 311 -12.34 -12.89 -10.03
CA GLU A 311 -10.94 -12.71 -10.36
C GLU A 311 -10.04 -13.16 -9.23
N TRP A 312 -10.34 -12.88 -7.97
CA TRP A 312 -9.55 -13.43 -6.88
C TRP A 312 -9.67 -14.97 -6.82
N HIS A 313 -10.81 -15.53 -7.25
CA HIS A 313 -10.99 -16.97 -7.49
C HIS A 313 -10.44 -17.48 -8.84
N HIS A 314 -10.04 -16.59 -9.77
CA HIS A 314 -9.46 -16.94 -11.10
C HIS A 314 -7.97 -16.54 -11.23
N GLN A 315 -7.42 -15.70 -10.35
CA GLN A 315 -5.99 -15.34 -10.27
C GLN A 315 -5.13 -16.52 -9.83
N TYR A 316 -5.78 -17.56 -9.31
CA TYR A 316 -5.20 -18.86 -9.02
C TYR A 316 -6.13 -19.89 -9.65
N PRO A 317 -5.62 -20.77 -10.53
CA PRO A 317 -6.49 -21.62 -11.34
C PRO A 317 -7.28 -22.59 -10.46
N LYS A 318 -8.46 -22.92 -10.98
CA LYS A 318 -9.48 -23.70 -10.28
C LYS A 318 -8.91 -25.06 -9.88
N ALA A 319 -8.97 -25.37 -8.59
CA ALA A 319 -8.56 -26.64 -8.03
C ALA A 319 -9.35 -27.80 -8.67
N SER A 320 -8.77 -28.45 -9.68
CA SER A 320 -9.18 -29.77 -10.12
C SER A 320 -8.32 -30.81 -9.40
N GLU A 321 -8.71 -31.22 -8.19
CA GLU A 321 -8.32 -32.44 -7.43
C GLU A 321 -6.85 -32.95 -7.44
N ASN A 322 -5.90 -32.22 -8.00
CA ASN A 322 -4.47 -32.49 -8.05
C ASN A 322 -3.77 -31.16 -7.75
N LYS A 323 -2.75 -31.19 -6.88
CA LYS A 323 -1.89 -30.03 -6.61
C LYS A 323 -1.22 -29.60 -7.92
N GLN A 324 -1.81 -28.61 -8.59
CA GLN A 324 -1.26 -28.06 -9.83
C GLN A 324 0.13 -27.47 -9.52
N LYS A 325 1.10 -27.80 -10.38
CA LYS A 325 2.50 -27.44 -10.20
C LYS A 325 2.81 -26.25 -11.09
N TYR A 326 3.42 -25.22 -10.53
CA TYR A 326 3.80 -24.03 -11.28
C TYR A 326 5.29 -23.88 -11.42
N ILE A 327 5.70 -23.20 -12.47
CA ILE A 327 7.03 -22.62 -12.60
C ILE A 327 6.94 -21.18 -12.10
N TYR A 328 7.80 -20.84 -11.14
CA TYR A 328 8.00 -19.45 -10.71
C TYR A 328 9.37 -19.01 -11.23
N ALA A 329 9.40 -18.27 -12.34
CA ALA A 329 10.65 -17.93 -13.00
C ALA A 329 11.35 -16.80 -12.26
N ILE A 330 12.62 -17.00 -11.92
CA ILE A 330 13.45 -15.98 -11.26
C ILE A 330 14.64 -15.71 -12.16
N ARG A 331 14.69 -14.51 -12.73
CA ARG A 331 15.81 -14.08 -13.56
C ARG A 331 17.02 -13.83 -12.67
N ASN A 332 18.08 -14.60 -12.87
CA ASN A 332 19.32 -14.46 -12.10
C ASN A 332 20.18 -13.34 -12.69
N ASP A 333 19.80 -12.10 -12.39
CA ASP A 333 20.52 -10.87 -12.77
C ASP A 333 21.41 -10.33 -11.64
N SER A 334 21.69 -11.15 -10.64
CA SER A 334 22.48 -10.78 -9.46
C SER A 334 23.85 -10.17 -9.75
N ARG A 335 24.59 -10.71 -10.73
CA ARG A 335 25.89 -10.16 -11.13
C ARG A 335 25.76 -8.76 -11.73
N TYR A 336 24.69 -8.51 -12.47
CA TYR A 336 24.35 -7.18 -12.97
C TYR A 336 24.03 -6.23 -11.80
N ALA A 337 23.20 -6.68 -10.86
CA ALA A 337 22.73 -5.89 -9.73
C ALA A 337 23.85 -5.51 -8.74
N THR A 338 24.71 -6.46 -8.40
CA THR A 338 25.77 -6.31 -7.38
C THR A 338 27.03 -5.60 -7.90
N LYS A 339 27.13 -5.31 -9.21
CA LYS A 339 28.29 -4.63 -9.80
C LYS A 339 28.57 -3.27 -9.17
N ILE A 340 27.55 -2.59 -8.65
CA ILE A 340 27.68 -1.31 -7.94
C ILE A 340 28.57 -1.42 -6.70
N TRP A 341 28.62 -2.59 -6.06
CA TRP A 341 29.41 -2.83 -4.85
C TRP A 341 30.79 -3.43 -5.11
N GLN A 342 31.17 -3.73 -6.36
CA GLN A 342 32.46 -4.35 -6.70
C GLN A 342 33.68 -3.50 -6.33
N LYS A 343 33.50 -2.18 -6.17
CA LYS A 343 34.57 -1.29 -5.68
C LYS A 343 34.86 -1.46 -4.19
N LYS A 344 33.93 -2.04 -3.42
CA LYS A 344 33.99 -2.22 -1.97
C LYS A 344 34.15 -3.68 -1.57
N ALA A 345 33.43 -4.57 -2.22
CA ALA A 345 33.41 -6.01 -1.96
C ALA A 345 34.08 -6.78 -3.10
N LYS A 346 34.76 -7.89 -2.76
CA LYS A 346 35.34 -8.78 -3.78
C LYS A 346 34.22 -9.50 -4.53
N GLU A 347 34.38 -9.70 -5.84
CA GLU A 347 33.40 -10.40 -6.68
C GLU A 347 33.03 -11.78 -6.11
N ILE A 348 34.01 -12.54 -5.61
CA ILE A 348 33.75 -13.85 -4.98
C ILE A 348 32.85 -13.77 -3.74
N ASP A 349 33.03 -12.75 -2.89
CA ASP A 349 32.22 -12.59 -1.68
C ASP A 349 30.78 -12.19 -2.06
N LEU A 350 30.62 -11.32 -3.08
CA LEU A 350 29.32 -10.95 -3.64
C LEU A 350 28.60 -12.17 -4.24
N THR A 351 29.30 -12.97 -5.05
CA THR A 351 28.75 -14.18 -5.67
C THR A 351 28.29 -15.18 -4.63
N LEU A 352 29.09 -15.45 -3.60
CA LEU A 352 28.71 -16.38 -2.54
C LEU A 352 27.53 -15.87 -1.72
N ALA A 353 27.51 -14.57 -1.37
CA ALA A 353 26.39 -13.96 -0.67
C ALA A 353 25.08 -14.05 -1.48
N THR A 354 25.14 -13.82 -2.79
CA THR A 354 23.97 -13.98 -3.67
C THR A 354 23.53 -15.43 -3.76
N ILE A 355 24.44 -16.39 -3.91
CA ILE A 355 24.06 -17.81 -3.97
C ILE A 355 23.30 -18.21 -2.71
N GLU A 356 23.77 -17.78 -1.54
CA GLU A 356 23.09 -18.04 -0.27
C GLU A 356 21.72 -17.32 -0.19
N PHE A 357 21.64 -16.06 -0.61
CA PHE A 357 20.39 -15.31 -0.67
C PHE A 357 19.36 -16.03 -1.57
N MET A 358 19.77 -16.40 -2.78
CA MET A 358 18.93 -17.01 -3.80
C MET A 358 18.43 -18.39 -3.38
N ASP A 359 19.31 -19.25 -2.84
CA ASP A 359 18.92 -20.57 -2.34
C ASP A 359 17.85 -20.46 -1.24
N LYS A 360 18.05 -19.56 -0.27
CA LYS A 360 17.06 -19.33 0.79
C LYS A 360 15.78 -18.70 0.26
N PHE A 361 15.87 -17.76 -0.66
CA PHE A 361 14.71 -17.12 -1.29
C PHE A 361 13.83 -18.15 -2.02
N CYS A 362 14.42 -19.02 -2.85
CA CYS A 362 13.69 -20.08 -3.54
C CYS A 362 12.98 -21.02 -2.56
N ARG A 363 13.67 -21.49 -1.50
CA ARG A 363 13.07 -22.38 -0.50
C ARG A 363 11.94 -21.70 0.28
N SER A 364 12.10 -20.42 0.61
CA SER A 364 11.04 -19.62 1.24
C SER A 364 9.81 -19.51 0.35
N LEU A 365 9.97 -19.22 -0.95
CA LEU A 365 8.84 -19.16 -1.88
C LEU A 365 8.08 -20.49 -1.95
N GLU A 366 8.78 -21.62 -2.08
CA GLU A 366 8.14 -22.95 -2.08
C GLU A 366 7.33 -23.19 -0.80
N PHE A 367 7.88 -22.81 0.34
CA PHE A 367 7.20 -22.92 1.64
C PHE A 367 5.99 -21.99 1.72
N ASP A 368 6.14 -20.70 1.41
CA ASP A 368 5.09 -19.70 1.60
C ASP A 368 3.88 -19.94 0.68
N PHE A 369 4.10 -20.34 -0.58
CA PHE A 369 3.00 -20.72 -1.49
C PHE A 369 2.27 -22.00 -1.07
N SER A 370 2.96 -22.95 -0.43
CA SER A 370 2.36 -24.20 0.03
C SER A 370 1.72 -24.11 1.42
N ASN A 371 1.97 -23.03 2.17
CA ASN A 371 1.47 -22.81 3.53
C ASN A 371 0.63 -21.51 3.65
N CYS A 372 0.14 -20.97 2.54
CA CYS A 372 -0.78 -19.84 2.57
C CYS A 372 -2.10 -20.22 3.27
N SER A 373 -2.74 -19.23 3.88
CA SER A 373 -3.98 -19.46 4.65
C SER A 373 -5.22 -19.17 3.80
N PRO A 374 -6.33 -19.88 4.06
CA PRO A 374 -7.59 -19.55 3.42
C PRO A 374 -7.92 -18.06 3.60
N PRO A 375 -8.56 -17.46 2.60
CA PRO A 375 -9.11 -18.13 1.43
C PRO A 375 -8.17 -18.26 0.21
N ASP A 376 -6.87 -18.04 0.39
CA ASP A 376 -5.88 -18.45 -0.63
C ASP A 376 -5.81 -19.98 -0.71
N THR A 377 -5.56 -20.52 -1.90
CA THR A 377 -5.40 -21.97 -2.10
C THR A 377 -3.92 -22.32 -2.13
N PRO A 378 -3.44 -23.23 -1.26
CA PRO A 378 -2.05 -23.68 -1.29
C PRO A 378 -1.64 -24.25 -2.65
N MET A 379 -0.49 -23.82 -3.16
CA MET A 379 0.03 -24.21 -4.47
C MET A 379 1.43 -24.80 -4.36
N SER A 380 1.76 -25.71 -5.28
CA SER A 380 3.14 -26.19 -5.43
C SER A 380 3.83 -25.36 -6.51
N VAL A 381 4.72 -24.47 -6.10
CA VAL A 381 5.57 -23.72 -7.01
C VAL A 381 6.95 -24.38 -7.10
N LYS A 382 7.58 -24.32 -8.29
CA LYS A 382 8.97 -24.68 -8.53
C LYS A 382 9.71 -23.42 -9.00
N PRO A 383 10.45 -22.73 -8.12
CA PRO A 383 11.38 -21.70 -8.51
C PRO A 383 12.33 -22.22 -9.58
N THR A 384 12.39 -21.53 -10.71
CA THR A 384 13.24 -21.89 -11.85
C THR A 384 14.11 -20.69 -12.20
N LEU A 385 15.42 -20.88 -12.08
CA LEU A 385 16.40 -19.83 -12.35
C LEU A 385 16.61 -19.67 -13.85
N ILE A 386 16.52 -18.43 -14.33
CA ILE A 386 16.79 -18.05 -15.71
C ILE A 386 18.18 -17.42 -15.78
N ASP A 387 19.09 -18.01 -16.55
CA ASP A 387 20.46 -17.49 -16.69
C ASP A 387 20.50 -16.25 -17.58
N LEU A 388 20.83 -15.11 -16.97
CA LEU A 388 20.99 -13.85 -17.69
C LEU A 388 22.10 -13.92 -18.75
N ASN A 389 23.16 -14.70 -18.56
CA ASN A 389 24.25 -14.77 -19.53
C ASN A 389 23.80 -15.37 -20.86
N GLU A 390 22.90 -16.36 -20.83
CA GLU A 390 22.31 -16.91 -22.06
C GLU A 390 21.47 -15.86 -22.79
N GLN A 391 20.67 -15.08 -22.05
CA GLN A 391 19.87 -14.01 -22.64
C GLN A 391 20.75 -12.90 -23.25
N GLN A 392 21.83 -12.52 -22.57
CA GLN A 392 22.83 -11.60 -23.12
C GLN A 392 23.48 -12.14 -24.40
N GLY A 393 23.74 -13.45 -24.44
CA GLY A 393 24.19 -14.16 -25.64
C GLY A 393 23.21 -14.03 -26.79
N TYR A 394 21.90 -14.25 -26.55
CA TYR A 394 20.87 -14.08 -27.58
C TYR A 394 20.81 -12.66 -28.14
N VAL A 395 20.81 -11.65 -27.28
CA VAL A 395 20.80 -10.25 -27.73
C VAL A 395 22.02 -9.93 -28.59
N THR A 396 23.20 -10.39 -28.16
CA THR A 396 24.46 -10.20 -28.91
C THR A 396 24.40 -10.89 -30.28
N GLU A 397 23.85 -12.10 -30.37
CA GLU A 397 23.69 -12.82 -31.63
C GLU A 397 22.66 -12.14 -32.54
N MET A 398 21.54 -11.67 -31.99
CA MET A 398 20.51 -10.97 -32.74
C MET A 398 21.02 -9.66 -33.34
N GLU A 399 21.75 -8.86 -32.57
CA GLU A 399 22.35 -7.61 -33.05
C GLU A 399 23.38 -7.84 -34.17
N ARG A 400 24.08 -8.98 -34.15
CA ARG A 400 24.96 -9.39 -35.26
C ARG A 400 24.18 -9.77 -36.52
N ASN A 401 22.98 -10.31 -36.37
CA ASN A 401 22.15 -10.80 -37.46
C ASN A 401 21.25 -9.71 -38.07
N GLY A 402 21.02 -8.60 -37.36
CA GLY A 402 20.28 -7.46 -37.87
C GLY A 402 20.06 -6.35 -36.84
N PRO A 403 19.52 -5.20 -37.26
CA PRO A 403 19.24 -4.08 -36.35
C PRO A 403 18.16 -4.47 -35.33
N ILE A 404 18.44 -4.20 -34.05
CA ILE A 404 17.50 -4.40 -32.95
C ILE A 404 17.23 -3.11 -32.19
N ILE A 405 16.07 -3.00 -31.55
CA ILE A 405 15.85 -2.03 -30.47
C ILE A 405 15.66 -2.85 -29.20
N ASN A 406 16.56 -2.67 -28.24
CA ASN A 406 16.53 -3.41 -26.98
C ASN A 406 15.84 -2.59 -25.88
N LEU A 407 14.84 -3.18 -25.24
CA LEU A 407 14.09 -2.61 -24.12
C LEU A 407 14.58 -3.14 -22.76
N ASP A 408 15.30 -4.26 -22.76
CA ASP A 408 15.71 -4.92 -21.53
C ASP A 408 16.84 -4.17 -20.81
N ALA A 409 16.67 -4.01 -19.50
CA ALA A 409 17.62 -3.37 -18.60
C ALA A 409 18.98 -4.08 -18.55
N CYS A 410 18.97 -5.41 -18.50
CA CYS A 410 20.11 -6.23 -18.10
C CYS A 410 20.99 -6.68 -19.26
N THR A 411 20.49 -6.57 -20.48
CA THR A 411 21.24 -6.83 -21.71
C THR A 411 21.76 -5.54 -22.34
N HIS A 412 22.74 -5.70 -23.23
CA HIS A 412 23.44 -4.62 -23.89
C HIS A 412 23.18 -4.67 -25.40
N SER A 413 23.04 -3.50 -26.01
CA SER A 413 22.97 -3.26 -27.45
C SER A 413 23.35 -1.80 -27.73
N ASP A 414 23.71 -1.50 -28.99
CA ASP A 414 24.01 -0.15 -29.46
C ASP A 414 22.74 0.74 -29.49
N THR A 415 21.60 0.13 -29.81
CA THR A 415 20.28 0.77 -29.86
C THR A 415 19.42 0.26 -28.71
N LYS A 416 19.37 1.05 -27.63
CA LYS A 416 18.65 0.74 -26.39
C LYS A 416 17.63 1.83 -26.04
N LEU A 417 16.46 1.42 -25.55
CA LEU A 417 15.44 2.30 -24.99
C LEU A 417 15.18 1.94 -23.53
N ASP A 418 15.55 2.87 -22.64
CA ASP A 418 15.41 2.79 -21.21
C ASP A 418 14.14 3.50 -20.71
N PHE A 419 13.05 2.76 -20.60
CA PHE A 419 11.79 3.23 -20.00
C PHE A 419 11.30 2.27 -18.89
N SER A 420 10.28 2.70 -18.15
CA SER A 420 9.61 1.88 -17.16
C SER A 420 8.14 2.26 -17.02
N ARG A 421 7.32 1.31 -16.62
CA ARG A 421 5.96 1.57 -16.13
C ARG A 421 6.05 2.28 -14.78
N HIS A 422 5.34 3.40 -14.66
CA HIS A 422 5.27 4.19 -13.43
C HIS A 422 4.08 3.77 -12.57
N PHE A 423 4.29 3.70 -11.25
CA PHE A 423 3.29 3.30 -10.26
C PHE A 423 3.27 4.25 -9.05
N GLY A 424 2.16 4.26 -8.31
CA GLY A 424 2.07 4.93 -7.01
C GLY A 424 2.85 4.20 -5.92
N LEU A 425 3.55 4.96 -5.06
CA LEU A 425 4.24 4.45 -3.87
C LEU A 425 3.21 4.09 -2.76
N CYS A 426 3.42 2.97 -2.06
CA CYS A 426 2.58 2.50 -0.93
C CYS A 426 1.10 2.22 -1.27
N ASP A 427 0.74 2.10 -2.54
CA ASP A 427 -0.57 1.61 -3.02
C ASP A 427 -0.53 0.08 -3.26
N GLY A 428 -1.56 -0.50 -3.87
CA GLY A 428 -1.58 -1.91 -4.29
C GLY A 428 -0.86 -2.20 -5.62
N GLN A 429 -0.42 -1.17 -6.36
CA GLN A 429 0.25 -1.25 -7.67
C GLN A 429 -0.41 -2.21 -8.68
N SER A 430 -1.73 -2.36 -8.64
CA SER A 430 -2.49 -3.22 -9.56
C SER A 430 -2.47 -2.68 -10.99
N ARG A 431 -2.34 -1.36 -11.15
CA ARG A 431 -2.34 -0.64 -12.43
C ARG A 431 -1.20 0.38 -12.46
N TRP A 432 -0.57 0.52 -13.63
CA TRP A 432 0.42 1.56 -13.89
C TRP A 432 -0.26 2.82 -14.45
N GLU A 433 0.37 3.98 -14.23
CA GLU A 433 -0.20 5.28 -14.61
C GLU A 433 0.19 5.66 -16.04
N HIS A 434 1.49 5.75 -16.31
CA HIS A 434 2.05 6.11 -17.62
C HIS A 434 3.48 5.56 -17.78
N LEU A 435 4.06 5.71 -18.98
CA LEU A 435 5.45 5.34 -19.24
C LEU A 435 6.36 6.51 -18.91
N VAL A 436 7.45 6.22 -18.23
CA VAL A 436 8.48 7.21 -17.88
C VAL A 436 9.85 6.72 -18.31
N SER A 437 10.78 7.64 -18.48
CA SER A 437 12.19 7.26 -18.66
C SER A 437 12.68 6.59 -17.38
N ARG A 438 13.53 5.57 -17.49
CA ARG A 438 14.15 4.98 -16.29
C ARG A 438 14.87 6.07 -15.49
N PRO A 439 14.80 6.04 -14.15
CA PRO A 439 15.52 7.01 -13.32
C PRO A 439 16.99 7.16 -13.73
N GLY A 440 17.44 8.41 -13.91
CA GLY A 440 18.81 8.72 -14.35
C GLY A 440 19.05 8.61 -15.87
N ARG A 441 18.04 8.34 -16.69
CA ARG A 441 18.13 8.27 -18.15
C ARG A 441 17.51 9.49 -18.82
N LYS A 442 17.86 9.70 -20.09
CA LYS A 442 17.32 10.80 -20.91
C LYS A 442 15.82 10.60 -21.17
N ALA A 443 15.13 11.68 -21.54
CA ALA A 443 13.72 11.61 -21.94
C ALA A 443 13.53 10.59 -23.09
N ILE A 444 12.42 9.86 -23.09
CA ILE A 444 12.12 8.83 -24.11
C ILE A 444 12.24 9.41 -25.53
N SER A 445 11.78 10.65 -25.76
CA SER A 445 11.93 11.35 -27.03
C SER A 445 13.39 11.50 -27.47
N ASP A 446 14.28 11.86 -26.55
CA ASP A 446 15.71 12.02 -26.83
C ASP A 446 16.40 10.68 -27.09
N GLN A 447 15.91 9.62 -26.45
CA GLN A 447 16.39 8.26 -26.69
C GLN A 447 16.02 7.82 -28.12
N PHE A 448 14.80 8.10 -28.58
CA PHE A 448 14.39 7.84 -29.96
C PHE A 448 15.20 8.65 -30.98
N LEU A 449 15.54 9.91 -30.69
CA LEU A 449 16.38 10.72 -31.58
C LEU A 449 17.79 10.13 -31.79
N ALA A 450 18.27 9.29 -30.87
CA ALA A 450 19.55 8.59 -31.01
C ALA A 450 19.45 7.36 -31.91
N ILE A 451 18.26 6.87 -32.22
CA ILE A 451 18.03 5.71 -33.08
C ILE A 451 17.91 6.19 -34.53
N LYS A 452 18.65 5.55 -35.44
CA LYS A 452 18.61 5.89 -36.86
C LYS A 452 17.27 5.46 -37.48
N PRO A 453 16.79 6.16 -38.52
CA PRO A 453 15.71 5.67 -39.37
C PRO A 453 16.00 4.26 -39.89
N GLY A 454 15.01 3.37 -39.88
CA GLY A 454 15.20 1.99 -40.33
C GLY A 454 14.16 1.00 -39.84
N GLU A 455 14.39 -0.27 -40.16
CA GLU A 455 13.59 -1.39 -39.70
C GLU A 455 14.35 -2.16 -38.62
N TYR A 456 13.68 -2.47 -37.52
CA TYR A 456 14.27 -3.06 -36.32
C TYR A 456 13.44 -4.21 -35.79
N ASP A 457 14.10 -5.20 -35.20
CA ASP A 457 13.46 -6.18 -34.32
C ASP A 457 13.42 -5.62 -32.89
N LEU A 458 12.26 -5.69 -32.23
CA LEU A 458 12.09 -5.22 -30.86
C LEU A 458 12.36 -6.35 -29.88
N VAL A 459 13.30 -6.15 -28.96
CA VAL A 459 13.73 -7.12 -27.96
C VAL A 459 13.35 -6.64 -26.57
N ASP A 460 12.74 -7.50 -25.78
CA ASP A 460 12.35 -7.23 -24.39
C ASP A 460 12.59 -8.47 -23.51
N ASP A 461 12.71 -8.31 -22.20
CA ASP A 461 13.01 -9.43 -21.30
C ASP A 461 11.84 -10.39 -21.15
N ASP A 462 10.64 -9.84 -20.98
CA ASP A 462 9.37 -10.51 -21.18
C ASP A 462 8.62 -9.90 -22.38
N ILE A 463 7.67 -10.63 -22.97
CA ILE A 463 6.75 -9.96 -23.89
C ILE A 463 5.82 -9.15 -22.99
N ALA A 464 6.18 -7.89 -22.75
CA ALA A 464 5.38 -6.96 -21.98
C ALA A 464 3.93 -6.98 -22.50
N THR A 465 2.98 -6.64 -21.63
CA THR A 465 1.57 -6.58 -22.02
C THR A 465 1.41 -5.80 -23.33
N GLY A 466 0.53 -6.27 -24.23
CA GLY A 466 0.36 -5.64 -25.55
C GLY A 466 0.10 -4.13 -25.49
N PHE A 467 -0.38 -3.65 -24.34
CA PHE A 467 -0.58 -2.23 -24.04
C PHE A 467 0.74 -1.45 -23.87
N THR A 468 1.70 -1.94 -23.07
CA THR A 468 3.03 -1.29 -22.88
C THR A 468 3.73 -1.07 -24.21
N ILE A 469 3.81 -2.14 -25.01
CA ILE A 469 4.44 -2.08 -26.34
C ILE A 469 3.67 -1.13 -27.24
N LYS A 470 2.33 -1.19 -27.26
CA LYS A 470 1.52 -0.27 -28.05
C LYS A 470 1.85 1.19 -27.73
N THR A 471 1.95 1.56 -26.46
CA THR A 471 2.31 2.91 -26.03
C THR A 471 3.71 3.32 -26.52
N ILE A 472 4.70 2.43 -26.46
CA ILE A 472 6.05 2.72 -26.97
C ILE A 472 6.03 2.95 -28.48
N LEU A 473 5.28 2.14 -29.23
CA LEU A 473 5.18 2.29 -30.68
C LEU A 473 4.43 3.55 -31.09
N GLU A 474 3.48 4.02 -30.28
CA GLU A 474 2.80 5.32 -30.47
C GLU A 474 3.76 6.51 -30.27
N LEU A 475 4.79 6.34 -29.43
CA LEU A 475 5.84 7.34 -29.20
C LEU A 475 6.96 7.29 -30.24
N ALA A 476 7.09 6.19 -30.99
CA ALA A 476 8.17 6.00 -31.94
C ALA A 476 8.02 6.93 -33.17
N PRO A 477 9.11 7.57 -33.64
CA PRO A 477 9.14 8.27 -34.92
C PRO A 477 8.67 7.37 -36.08
N LYS A 478 7.97 7.95 -37.07
CA LYS A 478 7.39 7.20 -38.21
C LYS A 478 8.44 6.50 -39.06
N GLU A 479 9.67 6.98 -38.99
CA GLU A 479 10.84 6.49 -39.70
C GLU A 479 11.45 5.22 -39.06
N ILE A 480 11.04 4.88 -37.84
CA ILE A 480 11.43 3.65 -37.15
C ILE A 480 10.28 2.64 -37.28
N LYS A 481 10.55 1.54 -37.98
CA LYS A 481 9.59 0.45 -38.17
C LYS A 481 9.98 -0.78 -37.38
N ILE A 482 9.01 -1.42 -36.75
CA ILE A 482 9.23 -2.66 -36.01
C ILE A 482 8.76 -3.84 -36.84
N ASN A 483 9.67 -4.78 -37.12
CA ASN A 483 9.41 -5.97 -37.92
C ASN A 483 8.79 -7.10 -37.12
N LYS A 484 9.44 -7.50 -36.02
CA LYS A 484 8.94 -8.51 -35.08
C LYS A 484 9.30 -8.15 -33.65
N ARG A 485 8.62 -8.80 -32.70
CA ARG A 485 8.82 -8.66 -31.26
C ARG A 485 9.36 -9.97 -30.71
N ILE A 486 10.37 -9.87 -29.86
CA ILE A 486 11.11 -11.02 -29.34
C ILE A 486 11.23 -10.87 -27.82
N GLY A 487 10.68 -11.84 -27.08
CA GLY A 487 10.82 -11.92 -25.63
C GLY A 487 11.93 -12.87 -25.23
N LEU A 488 12.94 -12.38 -24.51
CA LEU A 488 14.11 -13.16 -24.11
C LEU A 488 13.76 -14.33 -23.19
N LEU A 489 12.76 -14.15 -22.33
CA LEU A 489 12.27 -15.24 -21.49
C LEU A 489 11.65 -16.35 -22.33
N GLN A 490 10.78 -16.02 -23.28
CA GLN A 490 10.11 -17.04 -24.10
C GLN A 490 11.15 -17.87 -24.86
N MET A 491 12.17 -17.21 -25.45
CA MET A 491 13.28 -17.90 -26.09
C MET A 491 14.03 -18.84 -25.14
N TYR A 492 14.27 -18.41 -23.90
CA TYR A 492 14.92 -19.24 -22.90
C TYR A 492 14.06 -20.45 -22.52
N LEU A 493 12.78 -20.23 -22.25
CA LEU A 493 11.84 -21.30 -21.89
C LEU A 493 11.67 -22.32 -23.03
N ASP A 494 11.59 -21.87 -24.28
CA ASP A 494 11.46 -22.75 -25.45
C ASP A 494 12.69 -23.65 -25.62
N LYS A 495 13.89 -23.08 -25.49
CA LYS A 495 15.15 -23.84 -25.60
C LYS A 495 15.33 -24.85 -24.47
N HIS A 496 14.89 -24.50 -23.26
CA HIS A 496 15.08 -25.32 -22.05
C HIS A 496 13.81 -26.06 -21.63
N ASN A 497 12.80 -26.14 -22.51
CA ASN A 497 11.48 -26.68 -22.18
C ASN A 497 11.57 -28.11 -21.61
N ASP A 498 12.39 -28.97 -22.20
CA ASP A 498 12.59 -30.34 -21.75
C ASP A 498 13.20 -30.44 -20.33
N GLN A 499 13.95 -29.42 -19.90
CA GLN A 499 14.57 -29.38 -18.57
C GLN A 499 13.64 -28.73 -17.53
N ILE A 500 12.94 -27.68 -17.93
CA ILE A 500 12.08 -26.86 -17.06
C ILE A 500 10.72 -27.54 -16.85
N ASN A 501 10.12 -28.03 -17.94
CA ASN A 501 8.80 -28.64 -18.02
C ASN A 501 8.78 -29.96 -18.84
N PRO A 502 9.57 -30.99 -18.46
CA PRO A 502 9.75 -32.24 -19.23
C PRO A 502 8.47 -33.00 -19.59
N LYS A 503 7.37 -32.76 -18.87
CA LYS A 503 6.09 -33.49 -19.03
C LYS A 503 4.93 -32.59 -19.46
N GLY A 504 5.17 -31.28 -19.66
CA GLY A 504 4.11 -30.32 -19.91
C GLY A 504 3.11 -30.20 -18.76
N ASP A 505 3.44 -30.69 -17.56
CA ASP A 505 2.54 -30.77 -16.41
C ASP A 505 2.54 -29.50 -15.54
N LYS A 506 3.33 -28.49 -15.93
CA LYS A 506 3.47 -27.22 -15.21
C LYS A 506 3.14 -26.02 -16.08
N GLU A 507 2.57 -25.01 -15.43
CA GLU A 507 2.28 -23.72 -16.02
C GLU A 507 3.20 -22.65 -15.44
N LEU A 508 3.57 -21.64 -16.24
CA LEU A 508 4.30 -20.47 -15.75
C LEU A 508 3.34 -19.62 -14.91
N LEU A 509 3.68 -19.42 -13.64
CA LEU A 509 2.89 -18.59 -12.72
C LEU A 509 3.28 -17.12 -12.82
N ASP A 510 4.55 -16.82 -12.60
CA ASP A 510 5.06 -15.45 -12.59
C ASP A 510 6.55 -15.42 -12.96
N ILE A 511 7.04 -14.22 -13.27
CA ILE A 511 8.42 -13.94 -13.63
C ILE A 511 8.87 -12.73 -12.83
N VAL A 512 9.99 -12.88 -12.12
CA VAL A 512 10.56 -11.79 -11.32
C VAL A 512 12.07 -11.67 -11.55
N ASP A 513 12.58 -10.46 -11.40
CA ASP A 513 14.03 -10.22 -11.39
C ASP A 513 14.58 -10.34 -9.97
N LEU A 514 15.71 -11.05 -9.80
CA LEU A 514 16.34 -11.22 -8.50
C LEU A 514 16.81 -9.88 -7.91
N ARG A 515 17.26 -8.95 -8.75
CA ARG A 515 17.69 -7.60 -8.32
C ARG A 515 16.61 -6.86 -7.54
N ASP A 516 15.33 -7.04 -7.84
CA ASP A 516 14.24 -6.28 -7.23
C ASP A 516 14.06 -6.61 -5.75
N PHE A 517 14.61 -7.76 -5.32
CA PHE A 517 14.65 -8.22 -3.93
C PHE A 517 15.99 -7.95 -3.23
N LEU A 518 17.05 -7.60 -3.98
CA LEU A 518 18.36 -7.20 -3.43
C LEU A 518 18.38 -5.69 -3.18
N VAL A 519 18.10 -5.30 -1.95
CA VAL A 519 17.87 -3.91 -1.55
C VAL A 519 19.13 -3.06 -1.73
N GLY A 520 18.98 -1.90 -2.37
CA GLY A 520 20.06 -0.95 -2.65
C GLY A 520 20.98 -1.34 -3.81
N SER A 521 20.76 -2.51 -4.43
CA SER A 521 21.51 -2.92 -5.62
C SER A 521 21.09 -2.12 -6.85
N LEU A 522 21.91 -2.18 -7.92
CA LEU A 522 21.70 -1.35 -9.11
C LEU A 522 20.38 -1.66 -9.81
N ASP A 523 19.64 -0.59 -10.17
CA ASP A 523 18.35 -0.69 -10.84
C ASP A 523 17.35 -1.61 -10.12
N SER A 524 17.46 -1.78 -8.79
CA SER A 524 16.53 -2.60 -8.00
C SER A 524 15.20 -1.89 -7.75
N GLY A 525 14.08 -2.61 -7.94
CA GLY A 525 12.77 -2.23 -7.42
C GLY A 525 11.74 -1.77 -8.45
N LEU A 526 10.69 -1.09 -7.99
CA LEU A 526 9.61 -0.58 -8.82
C LEU A 526 9.79 0.91 -9.08
N VAL A 527 9.56 1.35 -10.31
CA VAL A 527 9.58 2.79 -10.62
C VAL A 527 8.32 3.46 -10.08
N VAL A 528 8.52 4.40 -9.15
CA VAL A 528 7.46 5.08 -8.40
C VAL A 528 7.76 6.56 -8.18
N SER A 529 6.75 7.34 -7.81
CA SER A 529 6.91 8.74 -7.39
C SER A 529 7.08 8.89 -5.88
N MET A 530 8.06 9.71 -5.50
CA MET A 530 8.19 10.25 -4.14
C MET A 530 7.12 11.31 -3.87
N PRO A 531 6.86 11.65 -2.59
CA PRO A 531 5.99 12.79 -2.26
C PRO A 531 6.49 14.14 -2.82
N THR A 532 7.76 14.24 -3.17
CA THR A 532 8.36 15.41 -3.83
C THR A 532 8.06 15.48 -5.33
N GLY A 533 7.39 14.47 -5.91
CA GLY A 533 7.19 14.30 -7.34
C GLY A 533 8.38 13.67 -8.07
N GLU A 534 9.49 13.41 -7.38
CA GLU A 534 10.66 12.79 -7.97
C GLU A 534 10.41 11.31 -8.29
N ILE A 535 10.77 10.88 -9.51
CA ILE A 535 10.66 9.50 -9.94
C ILE A 535 11.91 8.72 -9.49
N ILE A 536 11.70 7.66 -8.73
CA ILE A 536 12.74 6.81 -8.15
C ILE A 536 12.43 5.32 -8.39
N ARG A 537 13.25 4.43 -7.83
CA ARG A 537 12.97 3.00 -7.68
C ARG A 537 12.83 2.65 -6.19
N ALA A 538 11.77 1.93 -5.83
CA ALA A 538 11.51 1.46 -4.47
C ALA A 538 11.56 -0.07 -4.39
N PRO A 539 12.12 -0.66 -3.31
CA PRO A 539 12.26 -2.12 -3.20
C PRO A 539 10.94 -2.87 -3.35
N TYR A 540 10.96 -4.09 -3.90
CA TYR A 540 9.80 -5.00 -3.99
C TYR A 540 9.45 -5.59 -2.62
N LEU A 541 9.14 -4.74 -1.64
CA LEU A 541 8.88 -5.14 -0.27
C LEU A 541 7.92 -4.15 0.37
N LEU A 542 7.12 -4.65 1.31
CA LEU A 542 6.39 -3.77 2.23
C LEU A 542 7.38 -2.90 3.02
N PRO A 543 7.03 -1.63 3.26
CA PRO A 543 5.73 -0.99 3.00
C PRO A 543 5.60 -0.32 1.62
N TYR A 544 6.61 -0.44 0.74
CA TYR A 544 6.71 0.36 -0.47
C TYR A 544 5.95 -0.21 -1.65
N VAL A 545 6.08 -1.52 -1.86
CA VAL A 545 5.56 -2.24 -3.02
C VAL A 545 4.84 -3.50 -2.56
N SER A 546 3.64 -3.73 -3.09
CA SER A 546 2.87 -4.95 -2.86
C SER A 546 3.43 -6.12 -3.67
N LEU A 547 3.81 -7.18 -2.97
CA LEU A 547 4.25 -8.43 -3.59
C LEU A 547 3.07 -9.25 -4.12
N VAL A 548 1.85 -8.99 -3.65
CA VAL A 548 0.65 -9.61 -4.22
C VAL A 548 0.46 -9.23 -5.68
N SER A 549 0.67 -7.95 -6.01
CA SER A 549 0.51 -7.48 -7.38
C SER A 549 1.78 -7.62 -8.22
N ARG A 550 2.98 -7.52 -7.62
CA ARG A 550 4.26 -7.50 -8.35
C ARG A 550 5.03 -8.83 -8.39
N GLY A 551 4.67 -9.79 -7.54
CA GLY A 551 5.29 -11.12 -7.50
C GLY A 551 4.28 -12.26 -7.36
N MET A 552 2.99 -11.99 -7.58
CA MET A 552 1.87 -12.94 -7.42
C MET A 552 1.84 -13.69 -6.08
N ILE A 553 2.47 -13.13 -5.04
CA ILE A 553 2.54 -13.73 -3.71
C ILE A 553 1.12 -13.79 -3.12
N PRO A 554 0.69 -14.92 -2.53
CA PRO A 554 -0.63 -15.00 -1.93
C PRO A 554 -0.81 -13.94 -0.83
N PRO A 555 -1.95 -13.22 -0.78
CA PRO A 555 -2.19 -12.17 0.21
C PRO A 555 -1.89 -12.58 1.65
N SER A 556 -2.31 -13.79 2.07
CA SER A 556 -2.14 -14.27 3.46
C SER A 556 -0.68 -14.38 3.92
N VAL A 557 0.28 -14.44 2.99
CA VAL A 557 1.72 -14.59 3.30
C VAL A 557 2.56 -13.36 2.89
N GLU A 558 1.95 -12.31 2.34
CA GLU A 558 2.68 -11.13 1.84
C GLU A 558 3.58 -10.48 2.92
N LEU A 559 3.06 -10.34 4.14
CA LEU A 559 3.80 -9.74 5.26
C LEU A 559 4.99 -10.61 5.67
N SER A 560 4.78 -11.92 5.81
CA SER A 560 5.85 -12.85 6.21
C SER A 560 6.92 -12.95 5.13
N VAL A 561 6.54 -13.00 3.85
CA VAL A 561 7.49 -13.00 2.71
C VAL A 561 8.32 -11.73 2.71
N SER A 562 7.70 -10.55 2.86
CA SER A 562 8.42 -9.27 2.92
C SER A 562 9.44 -9.26 4.08
N MET A 563 9.04 -9.74 5.26
CA MET A 563 9.93 -9.86 6.43
C MET A 563 11.09 -10.83 6.16
N GLN A 564 10.83 -11.97 5.54
CA GLN A 564 11.86 -12.94 5.19
C GLN A 564 12.88 -12.33 4.24
N ILE A 565 12.46 -11.61 3.20
CA ILE A 565 13.38 -10.99 2.23
C ILE A 565 14.19 -9.86 2.87
N TRP A 566 13.59 -9.03 3.75
CA TRP A 566 14.36 -8.07 4.55
C TRP A 566 15.44 -8.77 5.39
N LYS A 567 15.12 -9.90 6.01
CA LYS A 567 16.08 -10.72 6.76
C LYS A 567 17.16 -11.35 5.87
N LEU A 568 16.82 -11.75 4.64
CA LEU A 568 17.80 -12.21 3.66
C LEU A 568 18.77 -11.10 3.28
N ASN A 569 18.31 -9.86 3.10
CA ASN A 569 19.18 -8.71 2.87
C ASN A 569 20.10 -8.40 4.07
N VAL A 570 19.60 -8.53 5.31
CA VAL A 570 20.44 -8.47 6.51
C VAL A 570 21.54 -9.54 6.46
N THR A 571 21.19 -10.77 6.07
CA THR A 571 22.16 -11.88 5.97
C THR A 571 23.19 -11.61 4.86
N PHE A 572 22.72 -11.18 3.68
CA PHE A 572 23.56 -10.81 2.54
C PHE A 572 24.62 -9.77 2.94
N HIS A 573 24.22 -8.66 3.56
CA HIS A 573 25.18 -7.62 3.94
C HIS A 573 26.11 -8.06 5.09
N ASN A 574 25.68 -8.91 6.02
CA ASN A 574 26.58 -9.46 7.05
C ASN A 574 27.58 -10.48 6.49
N TYR A 575 27.26 -11.11 5.36
CA TYR A 575 28.18 -12.03 4.67
C TYR A 575 29.39 -11.27 4.09
N LEU A 576 29.17 -10.05 3.61
CA LEU A 576 30.21 -9.24 3.00
C LEU A 576 31.25 -8.81 4.06
N LYS A 577 32.53 -9.00 3.73
CA LYS A 577 33.65 -8.57 4.60
C LYS A 577 33.84 -7.06 4.63
N SER A 578 33.35 -6.38 3.61
CA SER A 578 33.37 -4.92 3.48
C SER A 578 32.02 -4.34 3.89
N GLU A 579 32.07 -3.22 4.59
CA GLU A 579 30.88 -2.46 4.92
C GLU A 579 30.34 -1.72 3.69
N ILE A 580 29.07 -1.96 3.38
CA ILE A 580 28.33 -1.24 2.33
C ILE A 580 27.49 -0.16 3.02
N LEU A 581 27.71 1.09 2.63
CA LEU A 581 26.98 2.25 3.14
C LEU A 581 25.84 2.63 2.20
N LEU A 582 24.92 3.47 2.66
CA LEU A 582 23.84 3.98 1.83
C LEU A 582 24.38 4.68 0.57
N GLU A 583 25.42 5.51 0.70
CA GLU A 583 26.06 6.19 -0.44
C GLU A 583 26.67 5.24 -1.51
N ASP A 584 26.87 3.96 -1.17
CA ASP A 584 27.36 2.94 -2.09
C ASP A 584 26.21 2.24 -2.86
N SER A 585 24.96 2.66 -2.66
CA SER A 585 23.74 2.05 -3.24
C SER A 585 23.25 2.77 -4.49
N ASP A 586 22.24 2.21 -5.15
CA ASP A 586 21.59 2.84 -6.29
C ASP A 586 21.12 4.28 -5.96
N PRO A 587 21.35 5.27 -6.84
CA PRO A 587 20.95 6.67 -6.58
C PRO A 587 19.47 6.84 -6.23
N SER A 588 18.59 6.01 -6.78
CA SER A 588 17.15 6.07 -6.49
C SER A 588 16.85 5.59 -5.07
N PHE A 589 17.52 4.51 -4.65
CA PHE A 589 17.40 3.98 -3.29
C PHE A 589 17.98 4.96 -2.25
N ILE A 590 19.10 5.62 -2.57
CA ILE A 590 19.67 6.70 -1.75
C ILE A 590 18.63 7.78 -1.49
N LYS A 591 17.98 8.28 -2.55
CA LYS A 591 16.95 9.32 -2.43
C LYS A 591 15.79 8.89 -1.53
N LEU A 592 15.29 7.68 -1.71
CA LEU A 592 14.21 7.12 -0.87
C LEU A 592 14.62 7.07 0.60
N MET A 593 15.79 6.51 0.91
CA MET A 593 16.24 6.35 2.29
C MET A 593 16.59 7.68 2.96
N LYS A 594 17.15 8.65 2.22
CA LYS A 594 17.38 10.01 2.74
C LYS A 594 16.08 10.71 3.07
N TYR A 595 15.03 10.53 2.25
CA TYR A 595 13.71 11.07 2.54
C TYR A 595 13.11 10.48 3.83
N ILE A 596 13.34 9.20 4.09
CA ILE A 596 12.94 8.52 5.33
C ILE A 596 13.77 9.00 6.55
N GLY A 597 14.91 9.64 6.32
CA GLY A 597 15.76 10.22 7.36
C GLY A 597 17.03 9.43 7.67
N PHE A 598 17.50 8.59 6.75
CA PHE A 598 18.81 7.95 6.85
C PHE A 598 19.92 8.83 6.26
N ASP A 599 21.10 8.77 6.88
CA ASP A 599 22.28 9.46 6.39
C ASP A 599 23.07 8.62 5.39
N ASP A 600 23.84 9.27 4.52
CA ASP A 600 24.71 8.66 3.50
C ASP A 600 25.69 7.62 4.08
N LYS A 601 26.11 7.81 5.34
CA LYS A 601 27.03 6.92 6.08
C LYS A 601 26.32 5.80 6.85
N THR A 602 25.01 5.69 6.74
CA THR A 602 24.27 4.60 7.39
C THR A 602 24.60 3.28 6.71
N LYS A 603 24.88 2.24 7.48
CA LYS A 603 25.17 0.90 6.94
C LYS A 603 23.92 0.28 6.35
N MET A 604 24.04 -0.35 5.18
CA MET A 604 22.91 -1.02 4.52
C MET A 604 22.28 -2.11 5.38
N VAL A 605 23.09 -2.83 6.16
CA VAL A 605 22.58 -3.84 7.10
C VAL A 605 21.66 -3.23 8.17
N ASP A 606 21.94 -2.02 8.63
CA ASP A 606 21.15 -1.35 9.67
C ASP A 606 19.85 -0.78 9.10
N ILE A 607 19.89 -0.30 7.85
CA ILE A 607 18.68 0.05 7.09
C ILE A 607 17.78 -1.19 6.97
N CYS A 608 18.32 -2.33 6.52
CA CYS A 608 17.54 -3.57 6.40
C CYS A 608 16.99 -4.06 7.74
N ARG A 609 17.78 -3.98 8.83
CA ARG A 609 17.32 -4.31 10.19
C ARG A 609 16.21 -3.38 10.66
N TRP A 610 16.29 -2.09 10.37
CA TRP A 610 15.25 -1.13 10.76
C TRP A 610 13.90 -1.47 10.13
N HIS A 611 13.88 -1.79 8.83
CA HIS A 611 12.67 -2.25 8.13
C HIS A 611 12.15 -3.57 8.70
N LEU A 612 13.04 -4.55 8.89
CA LEU A 612 12.69 -5.85 9.46
C LEU A 612 12.07 -5.71 10.85
N ASN A 613 12.69 -4.91 11.73
CA ASN A 613 12.22 -4.70 13.09
C ASN A 613 10.84 -4.03 13.13
N ARG A 614 10.54 -3.12 12.19
CA ARG A 614 9.21 -2.50 12.06
C ARG A 614 8.16 -3.53 11.66
N LEU A 615 8.43 -4.34 10.64
CA LEU A 615 7.49 -5.35 10.19
C LEU A 615 7.29 -6.47 11.23
N GLN A 616 8.35 -6.90 11.93
CA GLN A 616 8.28 -7.92 12.98
C GLN A 616 7.35 -7.52 14.12
N LYS A 617 7.28 -6.24 14.49
CA LYS A 617 6.35 -5.74 15.51
C LYS A 617 4.87 -5.96 15.12
N LEU A 618 4.58 -6.10 13.82
CA LEU A 618 3.24 -6.32 13.27
C LEU A 618 2.88 -7.81 13.18
N ALA A 619 3.87 -8.70 13.24
CA ALA A 619 3.68 -10.15 13.12
C ALA A 619 3.24 -10.82 14.43
N PHE A 620 3.31 -10.11 15.56
CA PHE A 620 2.70 -10.55 16.83
C PHE A 620 1.18 -10.29 16.81
N LYS A 621 0.48 -10.95 15.88
CA LYS A 621 -0.97 -10.93 15.76
C LYS A 621 -1.60 -12.10 16.50
#